data_AF-A0A955HKN7-F1
#
_entry.id   AF-A0A955HKN7-F1
#
_cell.length_a   1.000
_cell.length_b   1.000
_cell.length_c   1.000
_cell.angle_alpha   90.00
_cell.angle_beta   90.00
_cell.angle_gamma   90.00
#
_symmetry.space_group_name_H-M   'P 1'
#
loop_
_entity.id
_entity.type
_entity.pdbx_description
1 polymer ?
#
loop_
_entity_poly.entity_id
_entity_poly.type
_entity_poly.pdbx_seq_one_letter_code
_entity_poly.pdbx_strand_id
1 'polypeptide(L)' 'DPVPTTAGETTVIASKNGTKYHLPSCPGASQIKEANRLEFASIAQARAAGYEPAKNCPGLQ' A
#
# COMPACT_ATOMS: atom_id res chain seq x y z
N ASP A 1 -16.86 -8.24 19.16
CA ASP A 1 -16.16 -6.98 18.83
C ASP A 1 -16.42 -6.62 17.37
N PRO A 2 -16.88 -5.41 17.02
CA PRO A 2 -17.02 -5.03 15.62
C PRO A 2 -15.66 -4.61 15.08
N VAL A 3 -15.02 -5.48 14.30
CA VAL A 3 -13.92 -5.08 13.42
C VAL A 3 -14.52 -4.08 12.43
N PRO A 4 -14.08 -2.82 12.36
CA PRO A 4 -14.64 -1.86 11.41
C PRO A 4 -14.11 -2.17 10.01
N THR A 5 -14.65 -3.23 9.42
CA THR A 5 -14.55 -3.55 8.00
C THR A 5 -15.64 -2.75 7.30
N THR A 6 -15.36 -1.53 6.86
CA THR A 6 -16.08 -0.86 5.75
C THR A 6 -15.36 0.44 5.37
N ALA A 7 -14.64 0.37 4.25
CA ALA A 7 -14.59 1.35 3.14
C ALA A 7 -13.22 1.26 2.44
N GLY A 8 -13.09 0.34 1.48
CA GLY A 8 -11.93 0.24 0.59
C GLY A 8 -10.81 -0.72 1.06
N GLU A 9 -11.16 -2.00 1.27
CA GLU A 9 -10.22 -3.10 1.58
C GLU A 9 -9.32 -3.43 0.39
N THR A 10 -8.43 -2.52 0.02
CA THR A 10 -7.36 -2.82 -0.91
C THR A 10 -6.07 -2.81 -0.13
N THR A 11 -5.57 -4.02 0.17
CA THR A 11 -4.24 -4.17 0.75
C THR A 11 -3.23 -3.53 -0.19
N VAL A 12 -2.40 -2.65 0.35
CA VAL A 12 -1.33 -2.01 -0.39
C VAL A 12 -0.01 -2.24 0.29
N ILE A 13 1.04 -2.35 -0.52
CA ILE A 13 2.40 -2.59 -0.07
C ILE A 13 3.22 -1.33 -0.28
N ALA A 14 3.90 -0.88 0.76
CA ALA A 14 4.89 0.19 0.69
C ALA A 14 6.27 -0.32 1.11
N SER A 15 7.28 0.53 0.89
CA SER A 15 8.64 0.29 1.36
C SER A 15 8.93 1.18 2.58
N LYS A 16 9.56 0.64 3.63
CA LYS A 16 10.06 1.41 4.78
C LYS A 16 10.96 2.57 4.36
N ASN A 17 11.73 2.37 3.29
CA ASN A 17 12.68 3.36 2.78
C ASN A 17 12.11 4.24 1.67
N GLY A 18 10.83 4.07 1.33
CA GLY A 18 10.15 4.83 0.29
C GLY A 18 9.01 5.65 0.85
N THR A 19 8.38 6.43 -0.02
CA THR A 19 7.18 7.22 0.30
C THR A 19 5.97 6.76 -0.49
N LYS A 20 6.10 5.69 -1.30
CA LYS A 20 5.02 5.22 -2.18
C LYS A 20 4.45 3.89 -1.76
N TYR A 21 3.13 3.74 -1.93
CA TYR A 21 2.42 2.47 -1.81
C TYR A 21 1.99 1.96 -3.20
N HIS A 22 1.92 0.64 -3.32
CA HIS A 22 1.66 -0.11 -4.55
C HIS A 22 0.58 -1.16 -4.26
N LEU A 23 -0.16 -1.57 -5.29
CA LEU A 23 -0.96 -2.80 -5.19
C LEU A 23 -0.02 -4.03 -5.18
N PRO A 24 -0.42 -5.15 -4.54
CA PRO A 24 0.35 -6.40 -4.57
C PRO A 24 0.63 -6.92 -5.98
N SER A 25 -0.25 -6.61 -6.93
CA SER A 25 -0.10 -6.97 -8.34
C SER A 25 0.85 -6.05 -9.12
N CYS A 26 1.29 -4.93 -8.55
CA CYS A 26 2.12 -3.98 -9.26
C CYS A 26 3.61 -4.36 -9.22
N PRO A 27 4.36 -4.14 -10.32
CA PRO A 27 5.76 -4.53 -10.41
C PRO A 27 6.62 -3.88 -9.33
N GLY A 28 6.30 -2.64 -8.96
CA GLY A 28 6.97 -1.94 -7.85
C GLY A 28 6.82 -2.65 -6.50
N ALA A 29 5.69 -3.31 -6.22
CA ALA A 29 5.50 -4.07 -4.99
C ALA A 29 6.38 -5.33 -4.95
N SER A 30 6.52 -6.03 -6.08
CA SER A 30 7.34 -7.24 -6.20
C SER A 30 8.83 -6.97 -6.05
N GLN A 31 9.28 -5.74 -6.32
CA GLN A 31 10.67 -5.33 -6.17
C GLN A 31 11.03 -4.91 -4.73
N ILE A 32 10.04 -4.71 -3.86
CA ILE A 32 10.27 -4.37 -2.45
C ILE A 32 10.78 -5.60 -1.72
N LYS A 33 12.01 -5.53 -1.21
CA LYS A 33 12.61 -6.55 -0.36
C LYS A 33 11.72 -6.78 0.87
N GLU A 34 11.54 -8.03 1.27
CA GLU A 34 10.71 -8.41 2.42
C GLU A 34 11.08 -7.64 3.70
N ALA A 35 12.38 -7.47 3.98
CA ALA A 35 12.86 -6.69 5.12
C ALA A 35 12.35 -5.22 5.15
N ASN A 36 12.07 -4.66 3.97
CA ASN A 36 11.59 -3.29 3.79
C ASN A 36 10.10 -3.22 3.48
N ARG A 37 9.40 -4.37 3.36
CA ARG A 37 7.99 -4.42 3.01
C ARG A 37 7.13 -3.97 4.19
N LEU A 38 6.17 -3.09 3.89
CA LEU A 38 5.10 -2.68 4.79
C LEU A 38 3.78 -2.98 4.12
N GLU A 39 2.87 -3.63 4.82
CA GLU A 39 1.52 -3.91 4.32
C GLU A 39 0.50 -3.10 5.10
N PHE A 40 -0.34 -2.37 4.37
CA PHE A 40 -1.47 -1.63 4.92
C PHE A 40 -2.76 -2.31 4.48
N ALA A 41 -3.75 -2.41 5.38
CA ALA A 41 -5.03 -3.05 5.07
C ALA A 41 -5.91 -2.19 4.15
N SER A 42 -5.56 -0.92 3.95
CA SER A 42 -6.25 -0.03 3.01
C SER A 42 -5.35 1.09 2.48
N ILE A 43 -5.77 1.66 1.35
CA ILE A 43 -5.21 2.90 0.79
C ILE A 43 -5.28 4.05 1.82
N ALA A 44 -6.37 4.15 2.56
CA ALA A 44 -6.55 5.20 3.56
C ALA A 44 -5.49 5.12 4.67
N GLN A 45 -5.18 3.91 5.15
CA GLN A 45 -4.11 3.71 6.14
C GLN A 45 -2.73 4.09 5.58
N ALA A 46 -2.42 3.71 4.35
CA ALA A 46 -1.15 4.08 3.73
C ALA A 46 -1.02 5.60 3.60
N ARG A 47 -2.08 6.30 3.16
CA ARG A 47 -2.11 7.76 3.06
C ARG A 47 -2.02 8.45 4.42
N ALA A 48 -2.72 7.93 5.44
CA ALA A 48 -2.63 8.44 6.81
C ALA A 48 -1.22 8.27 7.41
N ALA A 49 -0.50 7.22 7.00
CA ALA A 49 0.90 7.00 7.33
C ALA A 49 1.88 7.86 6.50
N GLY A 50 1.38 8.74 5.62
CA GLY A 50 2.20 9.65 4.81
C GLY A 50 2.68 9.06 3.48
N TYR A 51 2.15 7.92 3.05
CA TYR A 51 2.50 7.31 1.77
C TYR A 51 1.60 7.79 0.63
N GLU A 52 2.21 7.97 -0.54
CA GLU A 52 1.55 8.41 -1.77
C GLU A 52 1.32 7.23 -2.74
N PRO A 53 0.31 7.29 -3.62
CA PRO A 53 0.13 6.28 -4.64
C PRO A 53 1.32 6.21 -5.60
N ALA A 54 1.73 5.00 -5.94
CA ALA A 54 2.70 4.77 -6.99
C ALA A 54 2.14 5.15 -8.37
N LYS A 55 2.74 6.16 -9.00
CA LYS A 55 2.38 6.62 -10.36
C LYS A 55 2.50 5.54 -11.44
N ASN A 56 3.30 4.51 -11.22
CA ASN A 56 3.52 3.39 -12.13
C ASN A 56 2.69 2.14 -11.79
N CYS A 57 1.63 2.30 -11.00
CA CYS A 57 0.73 1.21 -10.62
C CYS A 57 -0.67 1.48 -11.17
N PRO A 58 -1.10 0.77 -12.24
CA PRO A 58 -2.44 0.90 -12.78
C PRO A 58 -3.48 0.64 -11.68
N GLY A 59 -4.47 1.54 -11.55
CA GLY A 59 -5.49 1.46 -10.50
C GLY A 59 -5.19 2.23 -9.21
N LEU A 60 -4.02 2.89 -9.11
CA LEU A 60 -3.70 3.81 -8.00
C LEU A 60 -3.59 5.29 -8.43
N GLN A 61 -3.96 5.62 -9.66
CA GLN A 61 -3.81 6.95 -10.26
C GLN A 61 -4.79 7.99 -9.70
#